data_AF-A0A7J4PZS6-F1
#
_entry.id   AF-A0A7J4PZS6-F1
#
_cell.length_a   1.000
_cell.length_b   1.000
_cell.length_c   1.000
_cell.angle_alpha   90.00
_cell.angle_beta   90.00
_cell.angle_gamma   90.00
#
_symmetry.space_group_name_H-M   'P 1'
#
loop_
_entity.id
_entity.type
_entity.pdbx_description
1 polymer ?
#
loop_
_entity_poly.entity_id
_entity_poly.type
_entity_poly.pdbx_seq_one_letter_code
_entity_poly.pdbx_strand_id
1 'polypeptide(L)'
;MDDRIAFISSNGKGQVKLEYIHNGNDRILTWSARGSKTLETAYDATGAILVQKVVDLDSEGIAKTTKDILNATGLEAAQKTEFIEVRLKKPCPKCGEYALASHAEAFPRSEEVPIMPIYYCTSCKGRGYYLTDQYLEYLVENNRELFSEQEVSALSSDKGAFLGELRENIIRIFASKRIMRIK
;
A
#
# COMPACT_ATOMS: atom_id res chain seq x y z
N MET A 1 -26.12 -1.68 -3.97
CA MET A 1 -25.33 -2.78 -3.37
C MET A 1 -25.24 -2.48 -1.89
N ASP A 2 -25.24 -3.49 -1.04
CA ASP A 2 -25.17 -3.26 0.41
C ASP A 2 -23.77 -2.77 0.75
N ASP A 3 -23.64 -1.50 1.16
CA ASP A 3 -22.36 -0.82 1.41
C ASP A 3 -21.65 -1.33 2.69
N ARG A 4 -22.08 -2.49 3.22
CA ARG A 4 -21.68 -3.04 4.52
C ARG A 4 -21.02 -4.41 4.43
N ILE A 5 -20.36 -4.71 3.33
CA ILE A 5 -19.72 -6.02 3.14
C ILE A 5 -18.21 -5.88 3.31
N ALA A 6 -17.66 -6.71 4.19
CA ALA A 6 -16.23 -6.94 4.30
C ALA A 6 -15.89 -8.38 3.94
N PHE A 7 -14.72 -8.57 3.34
CA PHE A 7 -14.18 -9.87 2.96
C PHE A 7 -12.83 -10.07 3.61
N ILE A 8 -12.58 -11.26 4.15
CA ILE A 8 -11.30 -11.64 4.72
C ILE A 8 -10.78 -12.92 4.06
N SER A 9 -9.50 -12.94 3.72
CA SER A 9 -8.85 -14.11 3.14
C SER A 9 -7.43 -14.28 3.67
N SER A 10 -6.89 -15.49 3.59
CA SER A 10 -5.51 -15.80 3.92
C SER A 10 -4.96 -16.84 2.96
N ASN A 11 -3.69 -16.73 2.60
CA ASN A 11 -3.02 -17.67 1.70
C ASN A 11 -2.33 -18.85 2.43
N GLY A 12 -2.51 -18.96 3.75
CA GLY A 12 -1.86 -19.99 4.58
C GLY A 12 -0.33 -19.84 4.71
N LYS A 13 0.26 -18.80 4.12
CA LYS A 13 1.70 -18.48 4.14
C LYS A 13 2.00 -17.22 4.96
N GLY A 14 1.13 -16.89 5.91
CA GLY A 14 1.28 -15.71 6.76
C GLY A 14 0.89 -14.39 6.10
N GLN A 15 0.11 -14.42 5.03
CA GLN A 15 -0.59 -13.23 4.54
C GLN A 15 -2.08 -13.30 4.87
N VAL A 16 -2.61 -12.18 5.35
CA VAL A 16 -4.03 -11.94 5.61
C VAL A 16 -4.44 -10.70 4.83
N LYS A 17 -5.60 -10.76 4.17
CA LYS A 17 -6.17 -9.65 3.43
C LYS A 17 -7.58 -9.36 3.93
N LEU A 18 -7.86 -8.08 4.19
CA LEU A 18 -9.18 -7.55 4.51
C LEU A 18 -9.58 -6.55 3.41
N GLU A 19 -10.72 -6.80 2.77
CA GLU A 19 -11.31 -5.94 1.74
C GLU A 19 -12.63 -5.39 2.28
N TYR A 20 -12.83 -4.08 2.22
CA TYR A 20 -14.03 -3.46 2.79
C TYR A 20 -14.31 -2.09 2.15
N ILE A 21 -15.56 -1.65 2.23
CA ILE A 21 -15.98 -0.30 1.83
C ILE A 21 -16.02 0.59 3.06
N HIS A 22 -15.39 1.76 2.99
CA HIS A 22 -15.49 2.78 4.03
C HIS A 22 -15.67 4.15 3.41
N ASN A 23 -16.75 4.86 3.81
CA ASN A 23 -17.14 6.15 3.24
C ASN A 23 -17.21 6.13 1.71
N GLY A 24 -17.80 5.07 1.14
CA GLY A 24 -17.95 4.89 -0.31
C GLY A 24 -16.67 4.56 -1.07
N ASN A 25 -15.55 4.27 -0.39
CA ASN A 25 -14.28 3.92 -1.02
C ASN A 25 -13.90 2.47 -0.69
N ASP A 26 -13.56 1.69 -1.72
CA ASP A 26 -12.96 0.38 -1.52
C ASP A 26 -11.56 0.52 -0.91
N ARG A 27 -11.33 -0.22 0.17
CA ARG A 27 -10.04 -0.31 0.86
C ARG A 27 -9.62 -1.77 0.91
N ILE A 28 -8.33 -1.98 0.69
CA ILE A 28 -7.71 -3.29 0.84
C ILE A 28 -6.59 -3.14 1.86
N LEU A 29 -6.63 -3.92 2.93
CA LEU A 29 -5.55 -4.03 3.91
C LEU A 29 -4.93 -5.41 3.80
N THR A 30 -3.61 -5.48 3.76
CA THR A 30 -2.87 -6.74 3.85
C THR A 30 -1.89 -6.70 5.01
N TRP A 31 -1.82 -7.78 5.75
CA TRP A 31 -0.76 -8.07 6.71
C TRP A 31 0.09 -9.21 6.16
N SER A 32 1.37 -8.98 5.97
CA SER A 32 2.32 -9.97 5.43
C SER A 32 3.47 -10.19 6.40
N ALA A 33 3.74 -11.44 6.78
CA ALA A 33 4.90 -11.78 7.59
C ALA A 33 6.23 -11.40 6.89
N ARG A 34 7.15 -10.80 7.65
CA ARG A 34 8.49 -10.34 7.25
C ARG A 34 9.48 -10.68 8.36
N GLY A 35 9.98 -11.91 8.34
CA GLY A 35 10.79 -12.44 9.45
C GLY A 35 9.96 -12.48 10.74
N SER A 36 10.43 -11.79 11.78
CA SER A 36 9.73 -11.66 13.07
C SER A 36 8.71 -10.52 13.12
N LYS A 37 8.59 -9.71 12.06
CA LYS A 37 7.68 -8.56 11.99
C LYS A 37 6.58 -8.76 10.96
N THR A 38 5.59 -7.89 10.99
CA THR A 38 4.47 -7.90 10.04
C THR A 38 4.47 -6.60 9.24
N LEU A 39 4.37 -6.70 7.93
CA LEU A 39 4.15 -5.56 7.05
C LEU A 39 2.65 -5.35 6.86
N GLU A 40 2.13 -4.24 7.37
CA GLU A 40 0.78 -3.77 7.06
C GLU A 40 0.85 -2.86 5.82
N THR A 41 -0.01 -3.12 4.84
CA THR A 41 -0.12 -2.30 3.62
C THR A 41 -1.57 -2.02 3.31
N ALA A 42 -1.92 -0.75 3.15
CA ALA A 42 -3.22 -0.30 2.68
C ALA A 42 -3.15 0.02 1.19
N TYR A 43 -4.14 -0.44 0.42
CA TYR A 43 -4.30 -0.16 -0.98
C TYR A 43 -5.68 0.45 -1.28
N ASP A 44 -5.76 1.20 -2.37
CA ASP A 44 -7.04 1.56 -2.97
C ASP A 44 -7.61 0.41 -3.83
N ALA A 45 -8.79 0.66 -4.43
CA ALA A 45 -9.47 -0.26 -5.36
C ALA A 45 -8.63 -0.67 -6.57
N THR A 46 -7.62 0.12 -6.93
CA THR A 46 -6.72 -0.13 -8.05
C THR A 46 -5.51 -0.96 -7.66
N GLY A 47 -5.33 -1.27 -6.37
CA GLY A 47 -4.12 -1.92 -5.87
C GLY A 47 -2.93 -0.97 -5.73
N ALA A 48 -3.17 0.35 -5.71
CA ALA A 48 -2.15 1.32 -5.41
C ALA A 48 -1.97 1.48 -3.90
N ILE A 49 -0.72 1.41 -3.45
CA ILE A 49 -0.34 1.59 -2.05
C ILE A 49 -0.68 3.01 -1.59
N LEU A 50 -1.37 3.08 -0.47
CA LEU A 50 -1.78 4.29 0.24
C LEU A 50 -0.97 4.50 1.51
N VAL A 51 -0.68 3.40 2.22
CA VAL A 51 0.10 3.37 3.47
C VAL A 51 0.87 2.07 3.51
N GLN A 52 2.10 2.10 4.02
CA GLN A 52 2.90 0.91 4.26
C GLN A 52 3.73 1.09 5.52
N LYS A 53 3.56 0.19 6.50
CA LYS A 53 4.29 0.25 7.78
C LYS A 53 4.61 -1.13 8.32
N VAL A 54 5.72 -1.21 9.05
CA VAL A 54 6.07 -2.38 9.84
C VAL A 54 5.37 -2.29 11.19
N VAL A 55 4.67 -3.35 11.56
CA VAL A 55 3.93 -3.48 12.82
C VAL A 55 4.35 -4.76 13.55
N ASP A 56 4.22 -4.73 14.88
CA ASP A 56 4.51 -5.87 15.74
C ASP A 56 3.21 -6.61 16.05
N LEU A 57 2.69 -7.33 15.05
CA LEU A 57 1.46 -8.11 15.17
C LEU A 57 1.73 -9.57 14.80
N ASP A 58 1.28 -10.47 15.66
CA ASP A 58 1.16 -11.88 15.37
C ASP A 58 -0.24 -12.21 14.79
N SER A 59 -0.57 -13.49 14.68
CA SER A 59 -1.86 -13.92 14.13
C SER A 59 -3.06 -13.49 14.99
N GLU A 60 -2.91 -13.45 16.32
CA GLU A 60 -3.97 -13.01 17.23
C GLU A 60 -4.14 -11.48 17.16
N GLY A 61 -3.03 -10.75 17.12
CA GLY A 61 -2.99 -9.31 16.89
C GLY A 61 -3.69 -8.91 15.60
N ILE A 62 -3.38 -9.60 14.48
CA ILE A 62 -4.05 -9.36 13.19
C ILE A 62 -5.56 -9.62 13.28
N ALA A 63 -5.97 -10.72 13.94
CA ALA A 63 -7.39 -11.04 14.11
C ALA A 63 -8.13 -9.97 14.95
N LYS A 64 -7.50 -9.49 16.02
CA LYS A 64 -8.03 -8.41 16.86
C LYS A 64 -8.13 -7.10 16.08
N THR A 65 -7.06 -6.69 15.39
CA THR A 65 -7.05 -5.48 14.55
C THR A 65 -8.14 -5.54 13.48
N THR A 66 -8.35 -6.69 12.85
CA THR A 66 -9.43 -6.88 11.86
C THR A 66 -10.79 -6.63 12.51
N LYS A 67 -11.05 -7.20 13.69
CA LYS A 67 -12.30 -6.99 14.44
C LYS A 67 -12.49 -5.52 14.82
N ASP A 68 -11.44 -4.86 15.28
CA ASP A 68 -11.46 -3.45 15.68
C ASP A 68 -11.80 -2.54 14.48
N ILE A 69 -11.24 -2.83 13.29
CA ILE A 69 -11.57 -2.12 12.04
C ILE A 69 -13.05 -2.32 11.68
N LEU A 70 -13.55 -3.55 11.69
CA LEU A 70 -14.96 -3.83 11.37
C LEU A 70 -15.91 -3.09 12.31
N ASN A 71 -15.63 -3.13 13.62
CA ASN A 71 -16.41 -2.41 14.63
C ASN A 71 -16.38 -0.89 14.41
N ALA A 72 -15.20 -0.32 14.18
CA ALA A 72 -15.04 1.13 13.99
C ALA A 72 -15.69 1.64 12.70
N THR A 73 -15.81 0.78 11.69
CA THR A 73 -16.44 1.10 10.40
C THR A 73 -17.94 0.78 10.36
N GLY A 74 -18.50 0.20 11.43
CA GLY A 74 -19.90 -0.21 11.48
C GLY A 74 -20.21 -1.38 10.53
N LEU A 75 -19.18 -2.11 10.09
CA LEU A 75 -19.32 -3.27 9.23
C LEU A 75 -19.64 -4.50 10.08
N GLU A 76 -20.42 -5.41 9.51
CA GLU A 76 -20.66 -6.72 10.11
C GLU A 76 -19.36 -7.57 10.10
N ALA A 77 -19.48 -8.83 10.51
CA ALA A 77 -18.37 -9.77 10.39
C ALA A 77 -17.93 -9.94 8.92
N ALA A 78 -16.62 -10.01 8.70
CA ALA A 78 -16.08 -10.24 7.36
C ALA A 78 -16.39 -11.66 6.86
N GLN A 79 -16.87 -11.76 5.61
CA GLN A 79 -17.09 -13.03 4.93
C GLN A 79 -15.76 -13.63 4.48
N LYS A 80 -15.59 -14.94 4.64
CA LYS A 80 -14.36 -15.63 4.19
C LYS A 80 -14.37 -15.81 2.67
N THR A 81 -13.26 -15.51 2.01
CA THR A 81 -13.09 -15.68 0.56
C THR A 81 -11.77 -16.36 0.21
N GLU A 82 -11.60 -16.69 -1.07
CA GLU A 82 -10.31 -17.09 -1.61
C GLU A 82 -9.32 -15.92 -1.59
N PHE A 83 -8.07 -16.21 -1.21
CA PHE A 83 -7.02 -15.21 -1.24
C PHE A 83 -6.60 -14.92 -2.67
N ILE A 84 -6.92 -13.72 -3.14
CA ILE A 84 -6.44 -13.18 -4.40
C ILE A 84 -5.40 -12.09 -4.11
N GLU A 85 -4.20 -12.23 -4.68
CA GLU A 85 -3.12 -11.27 -4.54
C GLU A 85 -3.53 -9.86 -5.02
N VAL A 86 -3.04 -8.84 -4.32
CA VAL A 86 -3.29 -7.45 -4.71
C VAL A 86 -2.35 -7.08 -5.86
N ARG A 87 -2.94 -6.80 -7.02
CA ARG A 87 -2.21 -6.35 -8.22
C ARG A 87 -2.59 -4.92 -8.54
N LEU A 88 -1.60 -4.13 -8.95
CA LEU A 88 -1.86 -2.78 -9.45
C LEU A 88 -2.56 -2.90 -10.81
N LYS A 89 -3.76 -2.34 -10.90
CA LYS A 89 -4.61 -2.29 -12.12
C LYS A 89 -4.10 -1.24 -13.11
N LYS A 90 -2.81 -1.26 -13.40
CA LYS A 90 -2.14 -0.45 -14.42
C LYS A 90 -1.25 -1.34 -15.30
N PRO A 91 -1.15 -1.05 -16.60
CA PRO A 91 -0.26 -1.80 -17.47
C PRO A 91 1.21 -1.53 -17.09
N CYS A 92 2.05 -2.56 -17.22
CA CYS A 92 3.49 -2.40 -17.03
C CYS A 92 4.05 -1.39 -18.05
N PRO A 93 4.79 -0.34 -17.62
CA PRO A 93 5.34 0.65 -18.55
C PRO A 93 6.39 0.09 -19.53
N LYS A 94 6.91 -1.11 -19.27
CA LYS A 94 7.92 -1.78 -20.13
C LYS A 94 7.30 -2.73 -21.15
N CYS A 95 6.27 -3.48 -20.78
CA CYS A 95 5.73 -4.55 -21.64
C CYS A 95 4.21 -4.52 -21.85
N GLY A 96 3.48 -3.55 -21.27
CA GLY A 96 2.03 -3.42 -21.41
C GLY A 96 1.19 -4.38 -20.55
N GLU A 97 1.76 -5.50 -20.08
CA GLU A 97 1.04 -6.51 -19.28
C GLU A 97 0.52 -5.99 -17.93
N TYR A 98 -0.67 -6.42 -17.54
CA TYR A 98 -1.30 -6.15 -16.23
C TYR A 98 -0.78 -7.09 -15.14
N ALA A 99 0.54 -7.03 -14.93
CA ALA A 99 1.28 -8.00 -14.12
C ALA A 99 2.10 -7.34 -12.99
N LEU A 100 1.72 -6.14 -12.56
CA LEU A 100 2.42 -5.35 -11.55
C LEU A 100 2.01 -5.83 -10.13
N ALA A 101 2.93 -6.47 -9.43
CA ALA A 101 2.83 -6.77 -7.99
C ALA A 101 3.65 -5.75 -7.20
N SER A 102 3.24 -5.40 -5.98
CA SER A 102 4.11 -4.67 -5.05
C SER A 102 5.36 -5.50 -4.72
N HIS A 103 6.41 -4.86 -4.19
CA HIS A 103 7.61 -5.58 -3.72
C HIS A 103 7.25 -6.72 -2.75
N ALA A 104 6.31 -6.44 -1.85
CA ALA A 104 5.81 -7.38 -0.87
C ALA A 104 5.22 -8.67 -1.50
N GLU A 105 4.46 -8.51 -2.59
CA GLU A 105 3.85 -9.63 -3.32
C GLU A 105 4.86 -10.32 -4.23
N ALA A 106 5.77 -9.57 -4.85
CA ALA A 106 6.77 -10.12 -5.76
C ALA A 106 7.89 -10.90 -5.02
N PHE A 107 8.19 -10.52 -3.79
CA PHE A 107 9.23 -11.14 -2.95
C PHE A 107 8.68 -11.45 -1.55
N PRO A 108 7.77 -12.43 -1.42
CA PRO A 108 7.05 -12.71 -0.17
C PRO A 108 7.95 -13.23 0.96
N ARG A 109 9.18 -13.64 0.66
CA ARG A 109 10.20 -14.09 1.63
C ARG A 109 11.25 -13.03 1.96
N SER A 110 11.21 -11.87 1.30
CA SER A 110 12.15 -10.80 1.61
C SER A 110 11.77 -10.16 2.95
N GLU A 111 12.75 -9.98 3.83
CA GLU A 111 12.58 -9.16 5.03
C GLU A 111 12.72 -7.66 4.72
N GLU A 112 13.26 -7.32 3.53
CA GLU A 112 13.41 -5.94 3.09
C GLU A 112 12.04 -5.34 2.74
N VAL A 113 11.74 -4.21 3.37
CA VAL A 113 10.55 -3.42 3.10
C VAL A 113 10.99 -2.07 2.53
N PRO A 114 10.79 -1.81 1.23
CA PRO A 114 11.19 -0.55 0.65
C PRO A 114 10.33 0.59 1.21
N ILE A 115 10.97 1.68 1.64
CA ILE A 115 10.28 2.91 2.11
C ILE A 115 9.42 3.51 1.00
N MET A 116 9.79 3.30 -0.27
CA MET A 116 9.01 3.76 -1.41
C MET A 116 8.28 2.59 -2.07
N PRO A 117 7.00 2.74 -2.45
CA PRO A 117 6.24 1.73 -3.17
C PRO A 117 6.90 1.39 -4.51
N ILE A 118 7.48 0.20 -4.60
CA ILE A 118 8.03 -0.35 -5.85
C ILE A 118 7.13 -1.50 -6.29
N TYR A 119 6.77 -1.49 -7.56
CA TYR A 119 6.07 -2.55 -8.25
C TYR A 119 7.01 -3.28 -9.20
N TYR A 120 6.87 -4.60 -9.24
CA TYR A 120 7.61 -5.51 -10.10
C TYR A 120 6.62 -6.17 -11.05
N CYS A 121 6.91 -6.05 -12.35
CA CYS A 121 6.17 -6.78 -13.37
C CYS A 121 6.59 -8.25 -13.36
N THR A 122 5.67 -9.15 -13.04
CA THR A 122 5.98 -10.59 -13.00
C THR A 122 6.30 -11.15 -14.39
N SER A 123 5.77 -10.54 -15.46
CA SER A 123 6.02 -10.92 -16.86
C SER A 123 7.42 -10.53 -17.36
N CYS A 124 7.80 -9.25 -17.29
CA CYS A 124 9.05 -8.75 -17.91
C CYS A 124 10.16 -8.35 -16.92
N LYS A 125 9.92 -8.57 -15.61
CA LYS A 125 10.79 -8.19 -14.49
C LYS A 125 11.12 -6.69 -14.42
N GLY A 126 10.38 -5.86 -15.15
CA GLY A 126 10.47 -4.41 -15.08
C GLY A 126 10.07 -3.90 -13.71
N ARG A 127 10.76 -2.88 -13.21
CA ARG A 127 10.46 -2.20 -11.96
C ARG A 127 9.85 -0.84 -12.23
N GLY A 128 8.77 -0.53 -11.55
CA GLY A 128 8.19 0.80 -11.57
C GLY A 128 7.75 1.26 -10.19
N TYR A 129 7.48 2.55 -10.04
CA TYR A 129 6.87 3.10 -8.84
C TYR A 129 5.58 3.84 -9.22
N TYR A 130 4.64 3.86 -8.28
CA TYR A 130 3.40 4.61 -8.37
C TYR A 130 3.15 5.26 -7.02
N LEU A 131 3.16 6.59 -6.98
CA LEU A 131 3.07 7.39 -5.76
C LEU A 131 1.72 8.08 -5.73
N THR A 132 0.86 7.62 -4.83
CA THR A 132 -0.41 8.28 -4.53
C THR A 132 -0.15 9.48 -3.63
N ASP A 133 -1.00 10.50 -3.73
CA ASP A 133 -0.94 11.69 -2.86
C ASP A 133 -1.06 11.27 -1.39
N GLN A 134 -1.98 10.35 -1.11
CA GLN A 134 -2.16 9.76 0.22
C GLN A 134 -0.87 9.09 0.75
N TYR A 135 -0.10 8.41 -0.10
CA TYR A 135 1.18 7.83 0.32
C TYR A 135 2.24 8.90 0.61
N LEU A 136 2.29 9.95 -0.21
CA LEU A 136 3.23 11.06 0.00
C LEU A 136 2.91 11.82 1.30
N GLU A 137 1.63 12.02 1.60
CA GLU A 137 1.18 12.57 2.88
C GLU A 137 1.64 11.68 4.04
N TYR A 138 1.35 10.38 3.95
CA TYR A 138 1.77 9.40 4.95
C TYR A 138 3.28 9.43 5.18
N LEU A 139 4.07 9.51 4.11
CA LEU A 139 5.53 9.60 4.17
C LEU A 139 5.99 10.84 4.97
N VAL A 140 5.39 12.00 4.70
CA VAL A 140 5.75 13.25 5.37
C VAL A 140 5.33 13.22 6.84
N GLU A 141 4.11 12.77 7.13
CA GLU A 141 3.57 12.74 8.48
C GLU A 141 4.32 11.78 9.42
N ASN A 142 4.81 10.65 8.89
CA ASN A 142 5.49 9.62 9.67
C ASN A 142 7.02 9.81 9.72
N ASN A 143 7.56 10.81 9.00
CA ASN A 143 8.99 11.10 8.99
C ASN A 143 9.23 12.62 9.05
N ARG A 144 8.45 13.34 9.87
CA ARG A 144 8.45 14.82 9.95
C ARG A 144 9.84 15.39 10.22
N GLU A 145 10.68 14.66 10.94
CA GLU A 145 12.08 15.01 11.24
C GLU A 145 12.98 15.10 9.99
N LEU A 146 12.57 14.51 8.87
CA LEU A 146 13.27 14.60 7.59
C LEU A 146 12.88 15.85 6.77
N PHE A 147 11.87 16.60 7.22
CA PHE A 147 11.34 17.78 6.55
C PHE A 147 11.56 19.02 7.41
N SER A 148 11.81 20.16 6.77
CA SER A 148 11.85 21.45 7.46
C SER A 148 10.47 21.85 7.97
N GLU A 149 10.41 22.73 8.99
CA GLU A 149 9.14 23.27 9.50
C GLU A 149 8.32 23.97 8.41
N GLN A 150 8.99 24.57 7.42
CA GLN A 150 8.36 25.21 6.27
C GLN A 150 7.66 24.18 5.36
N GLU A 151 8.34 23.07 5.04
CA GLU A 151 7.77 21.97 4.25
C GLU A 151 6.59 21.30 4.97
N VAL A 152 6.73 21.06 6.28
CA VAL A 152 5.65 20.50 7.10
C VAL A 152 4.45 21.45 7.15
N SER A 153 4.69 22.76 7.21
CA SER A 153 3.61 23.78 7.18
C SER A 153 2.94 23.85 5.81
N ALA A 154 3.72 23.71 4.72
CA ALA A 154 3.22 23.70 3.35
C ALA A 154 2.22 22.56 3.08
N LEU A 155 2.36 21.43 3.77
CA LEU A 155 1.37 20.34 3.72
C LEU A 155 -0.05 20.80 4.12
N SER A 156 -0.16 21.79 5.00
CA SER A 156 -1.44 22.34 5.47
C SER A 156 -1.93 23.53 4.62
N SER A 157 -1.02 24.36 4.11
CA SER A 157 -1.36 25.63 3.44
C SER A 157 -1.47 25.53 1.92
N ASP A 158 -0.62 24.73 1.28
CA ASP A 158 -0.64 24.46 -0.17
C ASP A 158 -0.22 23.02 -0.47
N LYS A 159 -1.09 22.10 0.00
CA LYS A 159 -0.90 20.65 -0.11
C LYS A 159 -0.62 20.21 -1.54
N GLY A 160 -1.35 20.76 -2.52
CA GLY A 160 -1.24 20.35 -3.92
C GLY A 160 0.13 20.69 -4.52
N ALA A 161 0.61 21.91 -4.31
CA ALA A 161 1.93 22.32 -4.78
C ALA A 161 3.04 21.53 -4.09
N PHE A 162 2.98 21.39 -2.76
CA PHE A 162 3.98 20.67 -1.98
C PHE A 162 4.09 19.20 -2.39
N LEU A 163 2.97 18.46 -2.46
CA LEU A 163 2.98 17.06 -2.88
C LEU A 163 3.41 16.92 -4.36
N GLY A 164 3.08 17.90 -5.20
CA GLY A 164 3.57 18.01 -6.57
C GLY A 164 5.10 18.04 -6.65
N GLU A 165 5.71 18.96 -5.90
CA GLU A 165 7.17 19.11 -5.84
C GLU A 165 7.84 17.87 -5.25
N LEU A 166 7.34 17.36 -4.12
CA LEU A 166 7.86 16.16 -3.47
C LEU A 166 7.85 14.96 -4.44
N ARG A 167 6.74 14.77 -5.17
CA ARG A 167 6.62 13.71 -6.17
C ARG A 167 7.70 13.85 -7.24
N GLU A 168 7.89 15.04 -7.80
CA GLU A 168 8.87 15.29 -8.86
C GLU A 168 10.33 15.11 -8.36
N ASN A 169 10.62 15.50 -7.12
CA ASN A 169 11.92 15.25 -6.50
C ASN A 169 12.20 13.75 -6.35
N ILE A 170 11.21 12.98 -5.87
CA ILE A 170 11.32 11.52 -5.77
C ILE A 170 11.49 10.92 -7.18
N ILE A 171 10.70 11.36 -8.17
CA ILE A 171 10.80 10.89 -9.56
C ILE A 171 12.22 11.06 -10.08
N ARG A 172 12.86 12.22 -9.86
CA ARG A 172 14.24 12.49 -10.29
C ARG A 172 15.23 11.51 -9.66
N ILE A 173 15.10 11.25 -8.36
CA ILE A 173 15.95 10.29 -7.64
C ILE A 173 15.78 8.88 -8.21
N PHE A 174 14.55 8.41 -8.40
CA PHE A 174 14.28 7.05 -8.86
C PHE A 174 14.58 6.85 -10.36
N ALA A 175 14.44 7.90 -11.17
CA ALA A 175 14.87 7.90 -12.57
C ALA A 175 16.39 7.66 -12.68
N SER A 176 17.19 8.27 -11.79
CA SER A 176 18.64 8.01 -11.74
C SER A 176 18.99 6.55 -11.45
N LYS A 177 18.10 5.83 -10.74
CA LYS A 177 18.23 4.40 -10.42
C LYS A 177 17.62 3.47 -11.48
N ARG A 178 17.20 4.03 -12.64
CA ARG A 178 16.54 3.30 -13.74
C ARG A 178 15.27 2.55 -13.29
N ILE A 179 14.50 3.16 -12.39
CA ILE A 179 13.18 2.67 -11.99
C ILE A 179 12.12 3.50 -12.74
N MET A 180 11.17 2.84 -13.39
CA MET A 180 10.21 3.51 -14.29
C MET A 180 9.05 4.17 -13.51
N ARG A 181 8.63 5.36 -13.93
CA ARG A 181 7.39 5.96 -13.41
C ARG A 181 6.19 5.26 -14.02
N ILE A 182 5.27 4.78 -13.19
CA ILE A 182 3.94 4.37 -13.62
C ILE A 182 3.09 5.65 -13.68
N LYS A 183 2.56 5.98 -14.86
CA LYS A 183 1.66 7.13 -15.05
C LYS A 183 0.24 6.76 -14.64
#